data_AF-A0A3C1IJ01-F1
#
_entry.id   AF-A0A3C1IJ01-F1
#
_cell.length_a   1.000
_cell.length_b   1.000
_cell.length_c   1.000
_cell.angle_alpha   90.00
_cell.angle_beta   90.00
_cell.angle_gamma   90.00
#
_symmetry.space_group_name_H-M   'P 1'
#
loop_
_entity.id
_entity.type
_entity.pdbx_description
1 polymer ?
#
loop_
_entity_poly.entity_id
_entity_poly.type
_entity_poly.pdbx_seq_one_letter_code
_entity_poly.pdbx_strand_id
1 'polypeptide(L)'
;MHEDPTEVTKNEYWLRRAFVQTSQGDQIVLRQRGAVFDIRFNGWELMSSQTSASERRLATLVCDQIDCAAPRILIGGLGMGYTLRATLDAVGQGARITVCELFEEIVAWNQGPLAPLAAYPL
;
A
#
# COMPACT_ATOMS: atom_id res chain seq x y z
N MET A 1 -35.27 -3.90 -7.12
CA MET A 1 -33.93 -3.66 -6.55
C MET A 1 -33.86 -2.17 -6.31
N HIS A 2 -34.06 -1.74 -5.06
CA HIS A 2 -33.94 -0.33 -4.68
C HIS A 2 -32.48 -0.08 -4.34
N GLU A 3 -31.76 0.63 -5.21
CA GLU A 3 -30.48 1.23 -4.84
C GLU A 3 -30.74 2.40 -3.90
N ASP A 4 -30.02 2.44 -2.78
CA ASP A 4 -30.09 3.52 -1.80
C ASP A 4 -29.50 4.80 -2.41
N PRO A 5 -30.27 5.90 -2.53
CA PRO A 5 -29.78 7.16 -3.12
C PRO A 5 -28.55 7.74 -2.41
N THR A 6 -28.25 7.31 -1.17
CA THR A 6 -27.09 7.77 -0.40
C THR A 6 -25.78 7.03 -0.74
N GLU A 7 -25.86 5.89 -1.45
CA GLU A 7 -24.68 5.15 -1.91
C GLU A 7 -24.10 5.75 -3.19
N VAL A 8 -24.97 6.25 -4.09
CA VAL A 8 -24.56 6.87 -5.36
C VAL A 8 -23.71 8.13 -5.14
N THR A 9 -24.00 8.91 -4.09
CA THR A 9 -23.29 10.16 -3.78
C THR A 9 -21.90 9.95 -3.17
N LYS A 10 -21.63 8.80 -2.54
CA LYS A 10 -20.30 8.51 -1.95
C LYS A 10 -19.24 8.14 -2.97
N ASN A 11 -19.64 7.71 -4.18
CA ASN A 11 -18.71 7.26 -5.21
C ASN A 11 -18.17 8.39 -6.11
N GLU A 12 -18.74 9.60 -6.05
CA GLU A 12 -18.29 10.72 -6.90
C GLU A 12 -17.15 11.54 -6.27
N TYR A 13 -17.04 11.55 -4.94
CA TYR A 13 -16.12 12.44 -4.22
C TYR A 13 -15.02 11.70 -3.47
N TRP A 14 -13.86 12.34 -3.37
CA TRP A 14 -12.78 11.87 -2.52
C TRP A 14 -13.06 12.16 -1.05
N LEU A 15 -13.14 11.12 -0.25
CA LEU A 15 -13.25 11.20 1.20
C LEU A 15 -11.86 11.09 1.82
N ARG A 16 -11.43 12.09 2.59
CA ARG A 16 -10.21 12.01 3.38
C ARG A 16 -10.39 10.99 4.50
N ARG A 17 -9.58 9.93 4.50
CA ARG A 17 -9.58 8.86 5.50
C ARG A 17 -8.58 9.11 6.62
N ALA A 18 -7.42 9.66 6.28
CA ALA A 18 -6.42 10.06 7.25
C ALA A 18 -5.64 11.28 6.76
N PHE A 19 -5.03 11.98 7.71
CA PHE A 19 -4.17 13.13 7.49
C PHE A 19 -3.06 13.12 8.52
N VAL A 20 -1.85 13.36 8.06
CA VAL A 20 -0.65 13.50 8.89
C VAL A 20 0.02 14.79 8.47
N GLN A 21 0.55 15.53 9.45
CA GLN A 21 1.45 16.63 9.18
C GLN A 21 2.74 16.40 9.95
N THR A 22 3.88 16.40 9.26
CA THR A 22 5.19 16.25 9.87
C THR A 22 5.57 17.52 10.62
N SER A 23 6.60 17.45 11.47
CA SER A 23 7.17 18.61 12.15
C SER A 23 7.72 19.67 11.19
N GLN A 24 8.05 19.29 9.95
CA GLN A 24 8.54 20.18 8.89
C GLN A 24 7.39 20.84 8.10
N GLY A 25 6.14 20.46 8.39
CA GLY A 25 4.94 20.98 7.72
C GLY A 25 4.49 20.17 6.51
N ASP A 26 5.20 19.08 6.17
CA ASP A 26 4.77 18.19 5.08
C ASP A 26 3.48 17.47 5.44
N GLN A 27 2.60 17.29 4.46
CA GLN A 27 1.28 16.71 4.63
C GLN A 27 1.17 15.38 3.90
N ILE A 28 0.72 14.34 4.60
CA ILE A 28 0.39 13.04 4.02
C ILE A 28 -1.10 12.80 4.18
N VAL A 29 -1.76 12.48 3.08
CA VAL A 29 -3.21 12.26 3.05
C VAL A 29 -3.50 10.88 2.50
N LEU A 30 -4.25 10.09 3.27
CA LEU A 30 -4.98 8.95 2.74
C LEU A 30 -6.39 9.41 2.36
N ARG A 31 -6.80 9.18 1.11
CA ARG A 31 -8.16 9.45 0.65
C ARG A 31 -8.74 8.23 -0.06
N GLN A 32 -10.06 8.14 -0.08
CA GLN A 32 -10.81 7.05 -0.70
C GLN A 32 -11.96 7.58 -1.55
N ARG A 33 -12.22 6.95 -2.69
CA ARG A 33 -13.43 7.15 -3.51
C ARG A 33 -13.92 5.78 -3.99
N GLY A 34 -15.10 5.37 -3.56
CA GLY A 34 -15.55 3.98 -3.75
C GLY A 34 -14.53 2.99 -3.18
N ALA A 35 -14.07 2.04 -4.00
CA ALA A 35 -13.03 1.07 -3.62
C ALA A 35 -11.59 1.56 -3.84
N VAL A 36 -11.41 2.76 -4.41
CA VAL A 36 -10.08 3.29 -4.76
C VAL A 36 -9.52 4.10 -3.59
N PHE A 37 -8.25 3.90 -3.29
CA PHE A 37 -7.48 4.66 -2.31
C PHE A 37 -6.32 5.37 -2.98
N ASP A 38 -6.02 6.59 -2.52
CA ASP A 38 -4.79 7.29 -2.88
C ASP A 38 -4.03 7.74 -1.62
N ILE A 39 -2.71 7.62 -1.68
CA ILE A 39 -1.79 8.29 -0.77
C ILE A 39 -1.25 9.54 -1.49
N ARG A 40 -1.33 10.69 -0.83
CA ARG A 40 -0.81 11.97 -1.34
C ARG A 40 0.21 12.57 -0.39
N PHE A 41 1.19 13.27 -0.95
CA PHE A 41 2.20 14.02 -0.20
C PHE A 41 2.25 15.46 -0.71
N ASN A 42 2.06 16.44 0.18
CA ASN A 42 2.00 17.86 -0.16
C ASN A 42 1.08 18.17 -1.35
N GLY A 43 -0.06 17.49 -1.39
CA GLY A 43 -1.04 17.65 -2.46
C GLY A 43 -0.72 16.92 -3.76
N TRP A 44 0.44 16.28 -3.92
CA TRP A 44 0.80 15.43 -5.06
C TRP A 44 0.36 13.99 -4.86
N GLU A 45 -0.07 13.31 -5.91
CA GLU A 45 -0.33 11.87 -5.85
C GLU A 45 0.99 11.11 -5.74
N LEU A 46 1.13 10.27 -4.73
CA LEU A 46 2.26 9.35 -4.62
C LEU A 46 1.91 7.99 -5.21
N MET A 47 0.78 7.41 -4.78
CA MET A 47 0.32 6.10 -5.20
C MET A 47 -1.21 6.01 -5.20
N SER A 48 -1.76 5.26 -6.15
CA SER A 48 -3.17 4.89 -6.21
C SER A 48 -3.31 3.37 -6.11
N SER A 49 -4.37 2.89 -5.45
CA SER A 49 -4.66 1.46 -5.32
C SER A 49 -5.01 0.79 -6.65
N GLN A 50 -5.31 1.56 -7.69
CA GLN A 50 -5.63 1.06 -9.04
C GLN A 50 -4.41 0.54 -9.80
N THR A 51 -3.21 0.97 -9.42
CA THR A 51 -1.97 0.60 -10.11
C THR A 51 -1.07 -0.18 -9.16
N SER A 52 -0.81 -1.46 -9.46
CA SER A 52 0.08 -2.33 -8.68
C SER A 52 1.04 -3.18 -9.53
N ALA A 53 1.00 -3.01 -10.87
CA ALA A 53 1.68 -3.90 -11.80
C ALA A 53 3.21 -3.76 -11.73
N SER A 54 3.72 -2.55 -11.53
CA SER A 54 5.15 -2.27 -11.34
C SER A 54 5.68 -2.97 -10.10
N GLU A 55 4.95 -2.89 -8.99
CA GLU A 55 5.34 -3.43 -7.68
C GLU A 55 5.42 -4.95 -7.74
N ARG A 56 4.40 -5.59 -8.32
CA ARG A 56 4.36 -7.04 -8.52
C ARG A 56 5.48 -7.52 -9.44
N ARG A 57 5.71 -6.79 -10.55
CA ARG A 57 6.75 -7.15 -11.52
C ARG A 57 8.15 -6.98 -10.92
N LEU A 58 8.40 -5.91 -10.18
CA LEU A 58 9.68 -5.68 -9.49
C LEU A 58 9.96 -6.82 -8.49
N ALA A 59 8.99 -7.14 -7.64
CA ALA A 59 9.14 -8.22 -6.66
C ALA A 59 9.46 -9.57 -7.33
N THR A 60 8.70 -9.93 -8.37
CA THR A 60 8.89 -11.20 -9.09
C THR A 60 10.26 -11.25 -9.78
N LEU A 61 10.66 -10.21 -10.51
CA LEU A 61 11.95 -10.16 -11.21
C LEU A 61 13.16 -10.31 -10.26
N VAL A 62 13.03 -9.80 -9.03
CA VAL A 62 14.08 -9.95 -8.02
C VAL A 62 14.04 -11.34 -7.41
N CYS A 63 12.85 -11.84 -7.03
CA CYS A 63 12.71 -13.14 -6.36
C CYS A 63 13.09 -14.31 -7.28
N ASP A 64 12.83 -14.22 -8.58
CA ASP A 64 13.20 -15.24 -9.57
C ASP A 64 14.73 -15.46 -9.67
N GLN A 65 15.53 -14.49 -9.21
CA GLN A 65 17.00 -14.58 -9.20
C GLN A 65 17.57 -15.10 -7.87
N ILE A 66 16.73 -15.37 -6.88
CA ILE A 66 17.17 -15.84 -5.55
C ILE A 66 17.28 -17.37 -5.59
N ASP A 67 18.48 -17.88 -5.34
CA ASP A 67 18.80 -19.33 -5.33
C ASP A 67 19.02 -19.91 -3.92
N CYS A 68 18.95 -19.09 -2.88
CA CYS A 68 19.14 -19.52 -1.50
C CYS A 68 17.82 -19.78 -0.77
N ALA A 69 17.82 -20.76 0.14
CA ALA A 69 16.61 -21.20 0.84
C ALA A 69 16.09 -20.23 1.92
N ALA A 70 16.92 -19.29 2.39
CA ALA A 70 16.58 -18.35 3.46
C ALA A 70 17.09 -16.93 3.14
N PRO A 71 16.56 -16.29 2.08
CA PRO A 71 17.01 -14.98 1.65
C PRO A 71 16.67 -13.90 2.69
N ARG A 72 17.48 -12.85 2.72
CA ARG A 72 17.22 -11.64 3.49
C ARG A 72 16.95 -10.52 2.51
N ILE A 73 15.73 -10.01 2.50
CA ILE A 73 15.25 -9.04 1.52
C ILE A 73 14.93 -7.74 2.23
N LEU A 74 15.41 -6.62 1.68
CA LEU A 74 15.05 -5.28 2.12
C LEU A 74 14.12 -4.65 1.08
N ILE A 75 12.97 -4.19 1.54
CA ILE A 75 12.04 -3.38 0.74
C ILE A 75 12.09 -1.95 1.29
N GLY A 76 12.48 -0.99 0.46
CA GLY A 76 12.43 0.44 0.78
C GLY A 76 11.04 1.00 0.48
N GLY A 77 10.37 1.52 1.51
CA GLY A 77 8.99 1.98 1.44
C GLY A 77 7.97 0.83 1.53
N LEU A 78 6.83 1.10 2.15
CA LEU A 78 5.70 0.17 2.24
C LEU A 78 4.59 0.57 1.27
N GLY A 79 4.26 1.86 1.17
CA GLY A 79 3.22 2.37 0.28
C GLY A 79 1.88 1.67 0.48
N MET A 80 1.34 1.04 -0.57
CA MET A 80 0.09 0.24 -0.51
C MET A 80 0.31 -1.24 -0.14
N GLY A 81 1.55 -1.66 0.14
CA GLY A 81 1.90 -3.04 0.53
C GLY A 81 2.02 -4.03 -0.63
N TYR A 82 1.83 -3.60 -1.89
CA TYR A 82 1.85 -4.51 -3.05
C TYR A 82 3.19 -5.20 -3.30
N THR A 83 4.31 -4.48 -3.15
CA THR A 83 5.64 -5.10 -3.28
C THR A 83 5.85 -6.14 -2.20
N LEU A 84 5.51 -5.82 -0.95
CA LEU A 84 5.63 -6.75 0.18
C LEU A 84 4.79 -8.01 -0.04
N ARG A 85 3.52 -7.87 -0.43
CA ARG A 85 2.63 -9.00 -0.76
C ARG A 85 3.25 -9.89 -1.84
N ALA A 86 3.68 -9.29 -2.96
CA ALA A 86 4.26 -10.03 -4.06
C ALA A 86 5.57 -10.73 -3.68
N THR A 87 6.42 -10.10 -2.87
CA THR A 87 7.62 -10.74 -2.32
C THR A 87 7.26 -11.93 -1.42
N LEU A 88 6.30 -11.76 -0.50
CA LEU A 88 5.82 -12.84 0.38
C LEU A 88 5.25 -14.04 -0.42
N ASP A 89 4.60 -13.78 -1.56
CA ASP A 89 4.07 -14.84 -2.43
C ASP A 89 5.18 -15.60 -3.18
N ALA A 90 6.30 -14.95 -3.48
CA ALA A 90 7.36 -15.50 -4.31
C ALA A 90 8.45 -16.24 -3.50
N VAL A 91 8.63 -15.94 -2.22
CA VAL A 91 9.71 -16.51 -1.40
C VAL A 91 9.21 -17.64 -0.48
N GLY A 92 10.12 -18.56 -0.14
CA GLY A 92 9.83 -19.63 0.82
C GLY A 92 9.75 -19.14 2.28
N GLN A 93 9.18 -19.98 3.16
CA GLN A 93 8.97 -19.68 4.59
C GLN A 93 10.24 -19.32 5.38
N GLY A 94 11.42 -19.70 4.89
CA GLY A 94 12.71 -19.36 5.51
C GLY A 94 13.19 -17.93 5.23
N ALA A 95 12.53 -17.20 4.34
CA ALA A 95 12.90 -15.83 3.99
C ALA A 95 12.65 -14.87 5.16
N ARG A 96 13.49 -13.84 5.25
CA ARG A 96 13.27 -12.70 6.14
C ARG A 96 13.16 -11.45 5.30
N ILE A 97 12.01 -10.78 5.41
CA ILE A 97 11.75 -9.53 4.71
C ILE A 97 11.76 -8.41 5.75
N THR A 98 12.58 -7.40 5.51
CA THR A 98 12.60 -6.15 6.26
C THR A 98 11.99 -5.07 5.37
N VAL A 99 11.00 -4.35 5.89
CA VAL A 99 10.41 -3.19 5.22
C VAL A 99 10.84 -1.94 5.97
N CYS A 100 11.47 -1.01 5.26
CA CYS A 100 11.87 0.29 5.78
C CYS A 100 10.90 1.35 5.31
N GLU A 101 9.88 1.63 6.12
CA GLU A 101 8.93 2.72 5.89
C GLU A 101 9.32 3.92 6.76
N LEU A 102 9.21 5.12 6.19
CA LEU A 102 9.57 6.37 6.85
C LEU A 102 8.47 6.88 7.78
N PHE A 103 7.20 6.67 7.41
CA PHE A 103 6.06 7.19 8.13
C PHE A 103 5.31 6.08 8.85
N GLU A 104 5.23 6.14 10.18
CA GLU A 104 4.53 5.15 11.01
C GLU A 104 3.05 5.04 10.64
N GLU A 105 2.46 6.11 10.12
CA GLU A 105 1.07 6.15 9.72
C GLU A 105 0.82 5.32 8.46
N ILE A 106 1.79 5.21 7.55
CA ILE A 106 1.69 4.32 6.38
C ILE A 106 1.65 2.85 6.85
N VAL A 107 2.43 2.51 7.87
CA VAL A 107 2.39 1.18 8.51
C VAL A 107 1.02 0.94 9.14
N ALA A 108 0.53 1.89 9.94
CA ALA A 108 -0.80 1.80 10.57
C ALA A 108 -1.92 1.66 9.53
N TRP A 109 -1.82 2.34 8.38
CA TRP A 109 -2.81 2.23 7.31
C TRP A 109 -2.78 0.87 6.64
N ASN A 110 -1.59 0.27 6.45
CA ASN A 110 -1.42 -1.09 5.92
C ASN A 110 -1.88 -2.18 6.89
N GLN A 111 -1.92 -1.91 8.19
CA GLN A 111 -2.54 -2.79 9.19
C GLN A 111 -4.06 -2.58 9.30
N GLY A 112 -4.57 -1.48 8.76
CA GLY A 112 -5.99 -1.11 8.82
C GLY A 112 -6.61 -0.96 7.42
N PRO A 113 -7.01 0.25 7.00
CA PRO A 113 -7.83 0.47 5.81
C PRO A 113 -7.23 -0.03 4.49
N LEU A 114 -5.89 -0.09 4.38
CA LEU A 114 -5.22 -0.57 3.16
C LEU A 114 -4.97 -2.08 3.18
N ALA A 115 -5.04 -2.72 4.35
CA ALA A 115 -4.69 -4.14 4.50
C ALA A 115 -5.40 -5.06 3.49
N PRO A 116 -6.73 -4.93 3.23
CA PRO A 116 -7.42 -5.79 2.28
C PRO A 116 -6.92 -5.66 0.84
N LEU A 117 -6.35 -4.51 0.45
CA LEU A 117 -5.90 -4.26 -0.92
C LEU A 117 -4.76 -5.19 -1.32
N ALA A 118 -3.88 -5.50 -0.38
CA ALA A 118 -2.71 -6.35 -0.57
C ALA A 118 -2.82 -7.67 0.22
N ALA A 119 -4.04 -8.11 0.53
CA ALA A 119 -4.32 -9.35 1.27
C ALA A 119 -3.54 -9.46 2.60
N TYR A 120 -3.60 -8.39 3.40
CA TYR A 120 -3.04 -8.30 4.76
C TYR A 120 -1.55 -8.67 4.81
N PRO A 121 -0.67 -7.86 4.18
CA PRO A 121 0.75 -8.22 4.07
C PRO A 121 1.57 -7.93 5.35
N LEU A 122 0.96 -7.32 6.37
CA LEU A 122 1.53 -7.04 7.69
C LEU A 122 0.74 -7.73 8.81
#